data_AF-M1EII5-F1
#
_entry.id   AF-M1EII5-F1
#
_cell.length_a   1.000
_cell.length_b   1.000
_cell.length_c   1.000
_cell.angle_alpha   90.00
_cell.angle_beta   90.00
_cell.angle_gamma   90.00
#
_symmetry.space_group_name_H-M   'P 1'
#
loop_
_entity.id
_entity.type
_entity.pdbx_description
1 polymer ?
#
loop_
_entity_poly.entity_id
_entity_poly.type
_entity_poly.pdbx_seq_one_letter_code
_entity_poly.pdbx_strand_id
1 'polypeptide(L)'
;TFRRASENMTQNTLAVTDICIIVPSKGESPPHTFCKVDKNLNNSMWGSAVYLCYKKSVAKTNTISYKAGLICRYPQEDYESFSLPESVPLFCLPMGATIECWPPNSKYPL
;
A
#
# COMPACT_ATOMS: atom_id res chain seq x y z
N THR A 1 -1.24 11.34 22.76
CA THR A 1 -0.19 12.01 21.97
C THR A 1 0.04 11.23 20.70
N PHE A 2 0.01 11.88 19.54
CA PHE A 2 0.44 11.25 18.28
C PHE A 2 1.89 11.65 17.99
N ARG A 3 2.60 10.85 17.20
CA ARG A 3 3.94 11.15 16.70
C ARG A 3 3.93 11.01 15.19
N ARG A 4 4.52 11.97 14.49
CA ARG A 4 4.78 11.88 13.05
C ARG A 4 6.22 11.44 12.82
N ALA A 5 6.44 10.70 11.75
CA ALA A 5 7.78 10.39 11.25
C ALA A 5 8.53 11.69 10.89
N SER A 6 9.86 11.62 10.92
CA SER A 6 10.71 12.67 10.33
C SER A 6 10.47 12.76 8.83
N GLU A 7 10.61 13.96 8.25
CA GLU A 7 10.49 14.16 6.79
C GLU A 7 11.51 13.34 5.98
N ASN A 8 12.65 13.00 6.58
CA ASN A 8 13.74 12.24 5.96
C ASN A 8 13.67 10.72 6.28
N MET A 9 12.52 10.22 6.74
CA MET A 9 12.40 8.83 7.15
C MET A 9 12.46 7.89 5.93
N THR A 10 13.08 6.72 6.10
CA THR A 10 13.27 5.77 5.01
C THR A 10 11.93 5.25 4.47
N GLN A 11 11.90 5.05 3.15
CA GLN A 11 10.81 4.36 2.46
C GLN A 11 10.79 2.91 2.98
N ASN A 12 9.60 2.37 3.23
CA ASN A 12 9.35 1.09 3.92
C ASN A 12 9.29 1.13 5.46
N THR A 13 9.13 2.30 6.07
CA THR A 13 8.88 2.38 7.52
C THR A 13 7.42 2.06 7.87
N LEU A 14 7.25 1.43 9.03
CA LEU A 14 5.93 1.11 9.56
C LEU A 14 5.27 2.37 10.14
N ALA A 15 4.07 2.68 9.65
CA ALA A 15 3.25 3.80 10.09
C ALA A 15 1.83 3.35 10.40
N VAL A 16 1.07 4.20 11.09
CA VAL A 16 -0.38 4.03 11.21
C VAL A 16 -0.99 4.35 9.85
N THR A 17 -1.54 3.35 9.17
CA THR A 17 -2.13 3.50 7.82
C THR A 17 -3.65 3.65 7.86
N ASP A 18 -4.28 3.03 8.87
CA ASP A 18 -5.72 2.99 9.02
C ASP A 18 -6.11 3.19 10.48
N ILE A 19 -7.23 3.86 10.69
CA ILE A 19 -7.82 4.11 12.01
C ILE A 19 -9.31 3.81 11.90
N CYS A 20 -9.86 3.13 12.89
CA CYS A 20 -11.30 2.96 13.04
C CYS A 20 -11.70 3.08 14.51
N ILE A 21 -12.99 3.25 14.75
CA ILE A 21 -13.60 3.26 16.07
C ILE A 21 -14.46 2.01 16.22
N ILE A 22 -14.46 1.43 17.42
CA ILE A 22 -15.34 0.32 17.77
C ILE A 22 -16.17 0.64 19.01
N VAL A 23 -17.37 0.06 19.07
CA VAL A 23 -18.31 0.10 20.19
C VAL A 23 -18.61 -1.34 20.63
N PRO A 24 -17.84 -1.89 21.60
CA PRO A 24 -17.97 -3.30 22.00
C PRO A 24 -19.37 -3.69 22.51
N SER A 25 -20.14 -2.75 23.07
CA SER A 25 -21.53 -3.00 23.50
C SER A 25 -22.48 -3.34 22.35
N LYS A 26 -22.09 -3.04 21.10
CA LYS A 26 -22.81 -3.43 19.89
C LYS A 26 -22.27 -4.73 19.25
N GLY A 27 -21.36 -5.43 19.94
CA GLY A 27 -20.72 -6.64 19.41
C GLY A 27 -19.56 -6.38 18.43
N GLU A 28 -19.11 -5.14 18.30
CA GLU A 28 -17.98 -4.79 17.45
C GLU A 28 -16.65 -5.21 18.09
N SER A 29 -15.72 -5.68 17.27
CA SER A 29 -14.36 -6.06 17.69
C SER A 29 -13.31 -5.40 16.79
N PRO A 30 -12.05 -5.25 17.26
CA PRO A 30 -10.98 -4.73 16.42
C PRO A 30 -10.87 -5.56 15.12
N PRO A 31 -10.83 -4.93 13.93
CA PRO A 31 -10.67 -5.67 12.69
C PRO A 31 -9.35 -6.46 12.66
N HIS A 32 -9.27 -7.45 11.76
CA HIS A 32 -8.06 -8.25 11.59
C HIS A 32 -6.82 -7.36 11.35
N THR A 33 -5.72 -7.62 12.06
CA THR A 33 -4.46 -6.84 12.11
C THR A 33 -4.52 -5.47 12.80
N PHE A 34 -5.66 -5.06 13.37
CA PHE A 34 -5.75 -3.81 14.10
C PHE A 34 -5.40 -4.00 15.58
N CYS A 35 -4.68 -3.03 16.13
CA CYS A 35 -4.43 -2.90 17.56
C CYS A 35 -5.48 -1.96 18.18
N LYS A 36 -6.09 -2.37 19.29
CA LYS A 36 -6.97 -1.53 20.11
C LYS A 36 -6.13 -0.67 21.06
N VAL A 37 -6.39 0.63 21.12
CA VAL A 37 -5.88 1.47 22.21
C VAL A 37 -6.75 1.21 23.44
N ASP A 38 -6.17 0.69 24.51
CA ASP A 38 -6.91 0.34 25.73
C ASP A 38 -7.21 1.57 26.59
N LYS A 39 -7.98 2.48 26.00
CA LYS A 39 -8.49 3.69 26.63
C LYS A 39 -9.89 3.95 26.10
N ASN A 40 -10.87 3.96 27.00
CA ASN A 40 -12.21 4.37 26.66
C ASN A 40 -12.20 5.86 26.26
N LEU A 41 -12.72 6.16 25.08
CA LEU A 41 -12.86 7.52 24.57
C LEU A 41 -14.10 8.22 25.13
N ASN A 42 -15.06 7.45 25.64
CA ASN A 42 -16.24 7.98 26.30
C ASN A 42 -15.96 8.16 27.80
N ASN A 43 -15.94 9.42 28.25
CA ASN A 43 -15.68 9.77 29.65
C ASN A 43 -16.96 9.87 30.51
N SER A 44 -18.14 9.67 29.92
CA SER A 44 -19.41 9.75 30.65
C SER A 44 -19.68 8.46 31.44
N MET A 45 -20.20 8.60 32.66
CA MET A 45 -20.49 7.44 33.53
C MET A 45 -21.57 6.49 32.97
N TRP A 46 -22.46 6.98 32.11
CA TRP A 46 -23.58 6.18 31.54
C TRP A 46 -23.46 5.94 30.03
N GLY A 47 -22.29 6.22 29.45
CA GLY A 47 -22.04 6.05 28.03
C GLY A 47 -21.51 4.66 27.69
N SER A 48 -21.85 4.14 26.50
CA SER A 48 -21.17 2.94 25.97
C SER A 48 -19.68 3.20 25.80
N ALA A 49 -18.86 2.20 26.12
CA ALA A 49 -17.42 2.29 25.91
C ALA A 49 -17.09 2.36 24.41
N VAL A 50 -16.19 3.26 24.05
CA VAL A 50 -15.76 3.51 22.66
C VAL A 50 -14.25 3.43 22.61
N TYR A 51 -13.70 2.69 21.65
CA TYR A 51 -12.25 2.48 21.55
C TYR A 51 -11.74 2.82 20.16
N LEU A 52 -10.55 3.44 20.10
CA LEU A 52 -9.80 3.62 18.87
C LEU A 52 -9.01 2.35 18.55
N CYS A 53 -9.10 1.89 17.32
CA CYS A 53 -8.25 0.84 16.78
C CYS A 53 -7.42 1.41 15.62
N TYR A 54 -6.21 0.90 15.45
CA TYR A 54 -5.31 1.33 14.38
C TYR A 54 -4.59 0.13 13.75
N LYS A 55 -4.29 0.23 12.46
CA LYS A 55 -3.42 -0.71 11.76
C LYS A 55 -2.04 -0.08 11.59
N LYS A 56 -1.00 -0.82 11.96
CA LYS A 56 0.39 -0.45 11.69
C LYS A 56 0.92 -1.32 10.56
N SER A 57 1.17 -0.72 9.40
CA SER A 57 1.77 -1.40 8.25
C SER A 57 2.74 -0.49 7.53
N VAL A 58 3.42 -1.02 6.52
CA VAL A 58 4.34 -0.24 5.69
C VAL A 58 3.58 0.93 5.07
N ALA A 59 4.12 2.15 5.22
CA ALA A 59 3.54 3.33 4.61
C ALA A 59 3.55 3.17 3.09
N LYS A 60 2.38 3.25 2.46
CA LYS A 60 2.25 3.15 1.01
C LYS A 60 2.92 4.36 0.37
N THR A 61 3.90 4.11 -0.48
CA THR A 61 4.55 5.13 -1.32
C THR A 61 3.70 5.41 -2.57
N ASN A 62 3.96 6.52 -3.23
CA ASN A 62 3.34 6.80 -4.53
C ASN A 62 3.92 5.84 -5.56
N THR A 63 3.17 4.79 -5.89
CA THR A 63 3.57 3.77 -6.85
C THR A 63 2.62 3.73 -8.04
N ILE A 64 3.15 3.54 -9.24
CA ILE A 64 2.38 3.23 -10.44
C ILE A 64 2.71 1.82 -10.92
N SER A 65 1.71 1.06 -11.38
CA SER A 65 1.95 -0.24 -11.98
C SER A 65 2.70 -0.06 -13.29
N TYR A 66 3.80 -0.79 -13.46
CA TYR A 66 4.53 -0.80 -14.72
C TYR A 66 3.75 -1.63 -15.74
N LYS A 67 3.22 -0.96 -16.76
CA LYS A 67 2.66 -1.62 -17.94
C LYS A 67 3.76 -1.79 -18.97
N ALA A 68 4.32 -2.99 -19.05
CA ALA A 68 5.33 -3.32 -20.06
C ALA A 68 4.73 -3.14 -21.47
N GLY A 69 5.44 -2.39 -22.30
CA GLY A 69 5.19 -2.31 -23.73
C GLY A 69 6.22 -3.13 -24.49
N LEU A 70 5.89 -3.53 -25.72
CA LEU A 70 6.84 -4.13 -26.63
C LEU A 70 7.76 -3.03 -27.18
N ILE A 71 9.02 -3.00 -26.75
CA ILE A 71 10.00 -2.00 -27.22
C ILE A 71 10.50 -2.37 -28.62
N CYS A 72 10.79 -3.65 -28.84
CA CYS A 72 11.19 -4.20 -30.12
C CYS A 72 10.72 -5.64 -30.24
N ARG A 73 10.50 -6.08 -31.48
CA ARG A 73 10.23 -7.48 -31.81
C ARG A 73 10.97 -7.86 -33.08
N TYR A 74 11.31 -9.13 -33.18
CA TYR A 74 11.80 -9.72 -34.41
C TYR A 74 11.03 -11.01 -34.69
N PRO A 75 10.49 -11.20 -35.90
CA PRO A 75 10.37 -10.22 -37.00
C PRO A 75 9.46 -9.04 -36.63
N GLN A 76 9.65 -7.88 -37.30
CA GLN A 76 8.90 -6.65 -37.04
C GLN A 76 7.42 -6.76 -37.45
N GLU A 77 7.15 -7.60 -38.44
CA GLU A 77 5.81 -7.95 -38.92
C GLU A 77 5.66 -9.47 -38.94
N ASP A 78 4.42 -9.94 -38.85
CA ASP A 78 4.14 -11.37 -38.92
C ASP A 78 4.30 -11.83 -40.36
N TYR A 79 4.97 -12.97 -40.55
CA TYR A 79 5.01 -13.59 -41.87
C TYR A 79 3.70 -14.33 -42.10
N GLU A 80 3.18 -14.32 -43.33
CA GLU A 80 1.94 -15.05 -43.67
C GLU A 80 2.01 -16.55 -43.33
N SER A 81 3.21 -17.13 -43.41
CA SER A 81 3.48 -18.52 -43.06
C SER A 81 3.77 -18.77 -41.57
N PHE A 82 4.01 -17.70 -40.79
CA PHE A 82 4.41 -17.79 -39.39
C PHE A 82 4.06 -16.50 -38.63
N SER A 83 2.82 -16.42 -38.16
CA SER A 83 2.37 -15.37 -37.25
C SER A 83 2.84 -15.66 -35.82
N LEU A 84 3.29 -14.63 -35.12
CA LEU A 84 3.67 -14.77 -33.72
C LEU A 84 2.40 -14.67 -32.86
N PRO A 85 2.23 -15.52 -31.83
CA PRO A 85 1.08 -15.43 -30.94
C PRO A 85 1.10 -14.11 -30.16
N GLU A 86 -0.06 -13.52 -29.86
CA GLU A 86 -0.13 -12.26 -29.07
C GLU A 86 0.59 -12.35 -27.71
N SER A 87 0.73 -13.56 -27.18
CA SER A 87 1.38 -13.88 -25.90
C SER A 87 2.81 -14.41 -26.06
N VAL A 88 3.58 -13.91 -27.04
CA VAL A 88 5.02 -14.22 -27.15
C VAL A 88 5.68 -13.98 -25.78
N PRO A 89 6.57 -14.88 -25.30
CA PRO A 89 7.29 -14.64 -24.06
C PRO A 89 8.11 -13.36 -24.19
N LEU A 90 7.62 -12.29 -23.58
CA LEU A 90 8.36 -11.05 -23.46
C LEU A 90 9.46 -11.29 -22.42
N PHE A 91 10.68 -10.85 -22.71
CA PHE A 91 11.61 -10.47 -21.63
C PHE A 91 11.04 -9.20 -20.97
N CYS A 92 9.93 -9.35 -20.26
CA CYS A 92 9.29 -8.30 -19.50
C CYS A 92 9.71 -8.42 -18.03
N LEU A 93 9.70 -7.30 -17.32
CA LEU A 93 9.72 -7.31 -15.87
C LEU A 93 8.61 -8.25 -15.36
N PRO A 94 8.83 -8.97 -14.24
CA PRO A 94 7.83 -9.88 -13.70
C PRO A 94 6.49 -9.14 -13.56
N MET A 95 5.41 -9.82 -13.95
CA MET A 95 4.05 -9.31 -13.83
C MET A 95 3.82 -8.81 -12.41
N GLY A 96 3.39 -7.54 -12.28
CA GLY A 96 3.23 -6.88 -10.98
C GLY A 96 4.37 -5.94 -10.59
N ALA A 97 5.36 -5.72 -11.45
CA ALA A 97 6.34 -4.66 -11.24
C ALA A 97 5.67 -3.29 -11.08
N THR A 98 6.16 -2.49 -10.14
CA THR A 98 5.69 -1.12 -9.87
C THR A 98 6.86 -0.15 -9.91
N ILE A 99 6.65 1.03 -10.47
CA ILE A 99 7.58 2.16 -10.36
C ILE A 99 7.18 2.95 -9.11
N GLU A 100 8.13 3.15 -8.21
CA GLU A 100 7.95 3.97 -7.03
C GLU A 100 8.49 5.38 -7.25
N CYS A 101 7.70 6.39 -6.89
CA CYS A 101 8.13 7.78 -6.90
C CYS A 101 8.63 8.16 -5.52
N TRP A 102 9.87 8.64 -5.45
CA TRP A 102 10.46 9.11 -4.22
C TRP A 102 9.86 10.45 -3.79
N PRO A 103 9.72 10.70 -2.47
CA PRO A 103 9.32 12.00 -1.96
C PRO A 103 10.25 13.11 -2.50
N PRO A 104 9.71 14.30 -2.82
CA PRO A 104 10.49 15.40 -3.41
C PRO A 104 11.66 15.86 -2.53
N ASN A 105 11.57 15.67 -1.21
CA ASN A 105 12.59 16.04 -0.24
C ASN A 105 13.60 14.90 0.04
N SER A 106 13.63 13.85 -0.77
CA SER A 106 14.57 12.73 -0.57
C SER A 106 16.00 13.20 -0.84
N LYS A 107 16.86 13.13 0.19
CA LYS A 107 18.22 13.68 0.17
C LYS A 107 19.16 12.97 -0.82
N TYR A 108 18.86 11.71 -1.14
CA TYR A 108 19.58 10.92 -2.12
C TYR A 108 18.57 10.13 -2.95
N PRO A 109 18.46 10.38 -4.27
CA PRO A 109 17.99 9.35 -5.17
C PRO A 109 18.98 8.17 -5.07
N LEU A 110 18.50 6.95 -4.79
CA LEU A 110 19.33 5.76 -4.76
C LEU A 110 20.11 5.57 -6.07
#